data_AF-A0A830CF05-F1
#
_entry.id   AF-A0A830CF05-F1
#
_cell.length_a   1.000
_cell.length_b   1.000
_cell.length_c   1.000
_cell.angle_alpha   90.00
_cell.angle_beta   90.00
_cell.angle_gamma   90.00
#
_symmetry.space_group_name_H-M   'P 1'
#
loop_
_entity.id
_entity.type
_entity.pdbx_description
1 polymer ?
#
loop_
_entity_poly.entity_id
_entity_poly.type
_entity_poly.pdbx_seq_one_letter_code
_entity_poly.pdbx_strand_id
1 'polypeptide(L)'
;MATPRFPVIICVDRMASIVPIPIEPFNLGFIGAGKMAESIARGVVKSDVLAASQIRTAHLGTSRRTAFESFGVKVLSQNIEVVKESDVVVFSVKPQVVKDVLLQLKPHFSEKQLLVSVAAGVKLKDLQEWAGHDRFIRVMPNTPAAVGVAASVISLGSAATKEDGELISKLFGAIGKVLGAASMAANVGKHPAQLKDDVASPGGTTIAGIHELEKSGFRGNLMNAVVAAAKRSRELSQS
;
A
#
# COMPACT_ATOMS: atom_id res chain seq x y z
N MET A 1 25.31 7.91 -45.03
CA MET A 1 24.64 8.57 -43.89
C MET A 1 24.80 7.69 -42.68
N ALA A 2 25.69 8.07 -41.76
CA ALA A 2 25.93 7.36 -40.52
C ALA A 2 24.95 7.87 -39.44
N THR A 3 24.22 6.96 -38.81
CA THR A 3 23.38 7.26 -37.64
C THR A 3 24.27 7.46 -36.39
N PRO A 4 24.05 8.49 -35.56
CA PRO A 4 24.90 8.73 -34.40
C PRO A 4 24.57 7.72 -33.30
N ARG A 5 25.57 6.96 -32.84
CA ARG A 5 25.53 6.23 -31.56
C ARG A 5 25.70 7.23 -30.44
N PHE A 6 24.63 7.49 -29.68
CA PHE A 6 24.75 8.11 -28.37
C PHE A 6 25.45 7.13 -27.42
N PRO A 7 26.50 7.54 -26.68
CA PRO A 7 27.12 6.67 -25.69
C PRO A 7 26.14 6.53 -24.52
N VAL A 8 25.62 5.31 -24.33
CA VAL A 8 24.99 4.92 -23.07
C VAL A 8 26.13 4.84 -22.06
N ILE A 9 26.35 5.94 -21.34
CA ILE A 9 27.11 5.90 -20.09
C ILE A 9 26.21 5.16 -19.11
N ILE A 10 26.35 3.83 -19.08
CA ILE A 10 25.77 3.00 -18.03
C ILE A 10 26.54 3.41 -16.76
N CYS A 11 25.89 4.17 -15.90
CA CYS A 11 26.36 4.44 -14.55
C CYS A 11 26.20 3.14 -13.75
N VAL A 12 27.15 2.21 -13.90
CA VAL A 12 27.14 0.88 -13.23
C VAL A 12 27.49 1.00 -11.72
N ASP A 13 27.91 2.17 -11.25
CA ASP A 13 28.49 2.32 -9.90
C ASP A 13 27.51 2.67 -8.76
N ARG A 14 26.19 2.40 -8.89
CA ARG A 14 25.23 2.53 -7.76
C ARG A 14 24.46 1.25 -7.41
N MET A 15 25.01 0.08 -7.71
CA MET A 15 24.43 -1.21 -7.28
C MET A 15 25.09 -1.80 -6.02
N ALA A 16 25.98 -1.07 -5.35
CA ALA A 16 26.74 -1.56 -4.20
C ALA A 16 26.26 -0.94 -2.88
N SER A 17 25.16 -1.46 -2.30
CA SER A 17 24.86 -1.39 -0.84
C SER A 17 23.47 -1.92 -0.41
N ILE A 18 22.63 -2.48 -1.29
CA ILE A 18 21.29 -2.93 -0.88
C ILE A 18 21.40 -4.25 -0.11
N VAL A 19 21.38 -4.15 1.23
CA VAL A 19 21.30 -5.31 2.13
C VAL A 19 19.84 -5.78 2.18
N PRO A 20 19.55 -7.07 1.93
CA PRO A 20 18.21 -7.63 2.11
C PRO A 20 17.73 -7.40 3.54
N ILE A 21 16.47 -6.99 3.71
CA ILE A 21 15.90 -6.95 5.07
C ILE A 21 15.83 -8.40 5.56
N PRO A 22 16.40 -8.73 6.73
CA PRO A 22 16.36 -10.08 7.28
C PRO A 22 14.91 -10.55 7.37
N ILE A 23 14.65 -11.79 6.92
CA ILE A 23 13.30 -12.37 6.96
C ILE A 23 12.80 -12.46 8.41
N GLU A 24 13.70 -12.50 9.41
CA GLU A 24 13.41 -12.23 10.83
C GLU A 24 14.71 -12.00 11.65
N PRO A 25 14.68 -11.17 12.72
CA PRO A 25 13.66 -10.19 13.07
C PRO A 25 13.97 -8.79 12.49
N PHE A 26 12.94 -8.12 11.96
CA PHE A 26 12.98 -6.69 11.59
C PHE A 26 11.93 -5.91 12.37
N ASN A 27 12.09 -4.58 12.46
CA ASN A 27 11.16 -3.68 13.11
C ASN A 27 10.30 -2.92 12.10
N LEU A 28 9.00 -2.81 12.38
CA LEU A 28 8.02 -2.13 11.55
C LEU A 28 7.58 -0.81 12.19
N GLY A 29 7.84 0.31 11.52
CA GLY A 29 7.47 1.64 11.98
C GLY A 29 6.25 2.19 11.22
N PHE A 30 5.33 2.84 11.93
CA PHE A 30 4.24 3.60 11.33
C PHE A 30 4.44 5.10 11.56
N ILE A 31 4.49 5.86 10.47
CA ILE A 31 4.42 7.32 10.49
C ILE A 31 2.97 7.71 10.19
N GLY A 32 2.25 8.09 11.25
CA GLY A 32 0.82 8.38 11.23
C GLY A 32 0.00 7.25 11.84
N ALA A 33 -0.35 7.37 13.12
CA ALA A 33 -1.10 6.38 13.90
C ALA A 33 -2.62 6.37 13.60
N GLY A 34 -3.03 6.46 12.33
CA GLY A 34 -4.44 6.45 11.93
C GLY A 34 -5.11 5.07 12.01
N LYS A 35 -6.36 4.99 11.56
CA LYS A 35 -7.13 3.72 11.49
C LYS A 35 -6.49 2.69 10.55
N MET A 36 -5.89 3.14 9.44
CA MET A 36 -5.22 2.25 8.49
C MET A 36 -3.97 1.61 9.10
N ALA A 37 -3.12 2.40 9.77
CA ALA A 37 -1.96 1.90 10.51
C ALA A 37 -2.37 0.87 11.57
N GLU A 38 -3.43 1.16 12.33
CA GLU A 38 -3.96 0.22 13.32
C GLU A 38 -4.47 -1.07 12.68
N SER A 39 -5.18 -0.98 11.55
CA SER A 39 -5.69 -2.17 10.84
C SER A 39 -4.54 -3.06 10.37
N ILE A 40 -3.50 -2.46 9.78
CA ILE A 40 -2.28 -3.18 9.35
C ILE A 40 -1.58 -3.80 10.56
N ALA A 41 -1.31 -3.02 11.61
CA ALA A 41 -0.61 -3.49 12.80
C ALA A 41 -1.37 -4.65 13.48
N ARG A 42 -2.68 -4.53 13.67
CA ARG A 42 -3.51 -5.59 14.25
C ARG A 42 -3.56 -6.83 13.37
N GLY A 43 -3.68 -6.66 12.05
CA GLY A 43 -3.70 -7.80 11.12
C GLY A 43 -2.38 -8.58 11.13
N VAL A 44 -1.26 -7.86 11.11
CA VAL A 44 0.09 -8.42 11.17
C VAL A 44 0.33 -9.18 12.49
N VAL A 45 -0.07 -8.59 13.63
CA VAL A 45 0.03 -9.25 14.94
C VAL A 45 -0.89 -10.47 15.02
N LYS A 46 -2.14 -10.36 14.56
CA LYS A 46 -3.12 -11.46 14.59
C LYS A 46 -2.71 -12.64 13.70
N SER A 47 -1.97 -12.38 12.63
CA SER A 47 -1.52 -13.39 11.68
C SER A 47 -0.11 -13.92 12.00
N ASP A 48 0.43 -13.59 13.18
CA ASP A 48 1.77 -13.97 13.66
C ASP A 48 2.90 -13.63 12.67
N VAL A 49 2.72 -12.58 11.86
CA VAL A 49 3.75 -12.12 10.92
C VAL A 49 4.82 -11.28 11.64
N LEU A 50 4.43 -10.51 12.66
CA LEU A 50 5.33 -9.82 13.58
C LEU A 50 4.72 -9.77 14.97
N ALA A 51 5.57 -9.84 15.99
CA ALA A 51 5.14 -9.55 17.36
C ALA A 51 4.87 -8.05 17.54
N ALA A 52 3.92 -7.69 18.41
CA ALA A 52 3.59 -6.29 18.67
C ALA A 52 4.80 -5.47 19.20
N SER A 53 5.72 -6.12 19.90
CA SER A 53 6.97 -5.52 20.39
C SER A 53 7.92 -5.04 19.29
N GLN A 54 7.78 -5.59 18.08
CA GLN A 54 8.55 -5.21 16.88
C GLN A 54 7.89 -4.04 16.12
N ILE A 55 6.71 -3.59 16.55
CA ILE A 55 5.99 -2.49 15.91
C ILE A 55 6.23 -1.20 16.70
N ARG A 56 6.50 -0.11 15.96
CA ARG A 56 6.74 1.24 16.47
C ARG A 56 5.75 2.21 15.82
N THR A 57 5.24 3.17 16.58
CA THR A 57 4.51 4.33 16.03
C THR A 57 4.73 5.54 16.91
N ALA A 58 4.41 6.75 16.45
CA ALA A 58 4.39 7.95 17.30
C ALA A 58 3.08 8.72 17.11
N HIS A 59 2.56 9.28 18.21
CA HIS A 59 1.39 10.15 18.19
C HIS A 59 1.30 10.96 19.50
N LEU A 60 0.94 12.24 19.43
CA LEU A 60 0.81 13.08 20.63
C LEU A 60 -0.51 12.86 21.39
N GLY A 61 -1.61 12.64 20.67
CA GLY A 61 -2.93 12.43 21.27
C GLY A 61 -3.08 11.09 22.00
N THR A 62 -3.63 11.14 23.22
CA THR A 62 -3.80 10.01 24.14
C THR A 62 -4.65 8.88 23.56
N SER A 63 -5.74 9.20 22.85
CA SER A 63 -6.65 8.18 22.31
C SER A 63 -5.98 7.22 21.32
N ARG A 64 -5.10 7.74 20.45
CA ARG A 64 -4.35 6.91 19.50
C ARG A 64 -3.20 6.16 20.17
N ARG A 65 -2.53 6.76 21.16
CA ARG A 65 -1.55 6.06 22.00
C ARG A 65 -2.16 4.81 22.63
N THR A 66 -3.25 4.98 23.39
CA THR A 66 -3.94 3.88 24.06
C THR A 66 -4.40 2.80 23.08
N ALA A 67 -4.87 3.18 21.88
CA ALA A 67 -5.29 2.22 20.88
C ALA A 67 -4.15 1.27 20.46
N PHE A 68 -2.93 1.78 20.25
CA PHE A 68 -1.76 0.97 19.88
C PHE A 68 -1.15 0.24 21.08
N GLU A 69 -1.05 0.91 22.23
CA GLU A 69 -0.55 0.30 23.47
C GLU A 69 -1.41 -0.87 23.94
N SER A 70 -2.74 -0.82 23.70
CA SER A 70 -3.69 -1.87 24.10
C SER A 70 -3.38 -3.26 23.57
N PHE A 71 -2.58 -3.37 22.50
CA PHE A 71 -2.17 -4.65 21.93
C PHE A 71 -0.65 -4.80 21.83
N GLY A 72 0.11 -4.01 22.61
CA GLY A 72 1.55 -4.21 22.82
C GLY A 72 2.48 -3.49 21.85
N VAL A 73 1.98 -2.54 21.05
CA VAL A 73 2.83 -1.74 20.15
C VAL A 73 3.56 -0.66 20.94
N LYS A 74 4.87 -0.48 20.68
CA LYS A 74 5.65 0.59 21.31
C LYS A 74 5.30 1.94 20.69
N VAL A 75 4.69 2.84 21.46
CA VAL A 75 4.36 4.20 21.02
C VAL A 75 5.40 5.20 21.52
N LEU A 76 6.09 5.84 20.60
CA LEU A 76 7.19 6.76 20.83
C LEU A 76 6.72 8.21 20.92
N SER A 77 7.65 9.09 21.32
CA SER A 77 7.37 10.51 21.48
C SER A 77 7.39 11.27 20.15
N GLN A 78 8.27 10.86 19.23
CA GLN A 78 8.53 11.55 17.97
C GLN A 78 8.67 10.58 16.79
N ASN A 79 8.29 11.05 15.59
CA ASN A 79 8.43 10.30 14.33
C ASN A 79 9.90 9.96 14.01
N ILE A 80 10.85 10.81 14.43
CA ILE A 80 12.29 10.60 14.20
C ILE A 80 12.76 9.32 14.90
N GLU A 81 12.28 9.05 16.12
CA GLU A 81 12.60 7.83 16.86
C GLU A 81 12.02 6.60 16.16
N VAL A 82 10.79 6.70 15.62
CA VAL A 82 10.16 5.62 14.86
C VAL A 82 11.02 5.26 13.64
N VAL A 83 11.48 6.26 12.89
CA VAL A 83 12.36 6.04 11.73
C VAL A 83 13.64 5.36 12.19
N LYS A 84 14.33 5.86 13.22
CA LYS A 84 15.62 5.30 13.66
C LYS A 84 15.51 3.87 14.20
N GLU A 85 14.39 3.50 14.80
CA GLU A 85 14.17 2.19 15.41
C GLU A 85 13.50 1.17 14.47
N SER A 86 13.30 1.50 13.18
CA SER A 86 12.56 0.65 12.23
C SER A 86 13.38 0.32 10.98
N ASP A 87 13.21 -0.89 10.46
CA ASP A 87 13.80 -1.33 9.18
C ASP A 87 12.83 -1.09 8.02
N VAL A 88 11.54 -1.27 8.28
CA VAL A 88 10.44 -0.95 7.35
C VAL A 88 9.63 0.20 7.92
N VAL A 89 9.44 1.28 7.16
CA VAL A 89 8.69 2.47 7.60
C VAL A 89 7.47 2.69 6.72
N VAL A 90 6.27 2.57 7.29
CA VAL A 90 5.00 2.77 6.60
C VAL A 90 4.46 4.18 6.87
N PHE A 91 4.32 4.97 5.81
CA PHE A 91 3.68 6.29 5.82
C PHE A 91 2.16 6.13 5.62
N SER A 92 1.42 6.36 6.70
CA SER A 92 -0.03 6.25 6.80
C SER A 92 -0.70 7.55 7.24
N VAL A 93 -0.04 8.68 6.97
CA VAL A 93 -0.60 10.03 7.09
C VAL A 93 -1.53 10.36 5.92
N LYS A 94 -2.29 11.45 6.04
CA LYS A 94 -3.13 11.96 4.95
C LYS A 94 -2.26 12.34 3.74
N PRO A 95 -2.76 12.18 2.50
CA PRO A 95 -1.99 12.50 1.29
C PRO A 95 -1.40 13.91 1.27
N GLN A 96 -2.14 14.90 1.76
CA GLN A 96 -1.69 16.31 1.76
C GLN A 96 -0.52 16.56 2.72
N VAL A 97 -0.32 15.68 3.71
CA VAL A 97 0.67 15.85 4.78
C VAL A 97 1.95 15.06 4.49
N VAL A 98 1.90 14.08 3.57
CA VAL A 98 3.00 13.14 3.37
C VAL A 98 4.27 13.82 2.87
N LYS A 99 4.14 14.87 2.04
CA LYS A 99 5.28 15.62 1.50
C LYS A 99 6.08 16.27 2.63
N ASP A 100 5.41 17.04 3.48
CA ASP A 100 6.06 17.77 4.58
C ASP A 100 6.73 16.80 5.57
N VAL A 101 6.05 15.69 5.87
CA VAL A 101 6.58 14.63 6.74
C VAL A 101 7.82 13.99 6.14
N LEU A 102 7.81 13.66 4.85
CA LEU A 102 8.98 13.08 4.17
C LEU A 102 10.16 14.06 4.15
N LEU A 103 9.92 15.33 3.83
CA LEU A 103 10.96 16.36 3.83
C LEU A 103 11.56 16.57 5.23
N GLN A 104 10.73 16.55 6.27
CA GLN A 104 11.20 16.65 7.66
C GLN A 104 12.05 15.45 8.08
N LEU A 105 11.67 14.24 7.68
CA LEU A 105 12.34 12.99 8.07
C LEU A 105 13.51 12.62 7.17
N LYS A 106 13.65 13.27 6.01
CA LYS A 106 14.71 13.04 5.02
C LYS A 106 16.13 12.89 5.59
N PRO A 107 16.59 13.74 6.53
CA PRO A 107 17.94 13.63 7.09
C PRO A 107 18.16 12.39 7.98
N HIS A 108 17.10 11.64 8.28
CA HIS A 108 17.12 10.51 9.20
C HIS A 108 16.91 9.16 8.51
N PHE A 109 16.63 9.15 7.20
CA PHE A 109 16.51 7.92 6.44
C PHE A 109 17.89 7.31 6.19
N SER A 110 17.95 5.99 6.26
CA SER A 110 19.11 5.19 5.90
C SER A 110 18.81 4.39 4.63
N GLU A 111 19.80 4.22 3.76
CA GLU A 111 19.66 3.45 2.51
C GLU A 111 19.24 1.99 2.75
N LYS A 112 19.47 1.47 3.96
CA LYS A 112 19.08 0.12 4.36
C LYS A 112 17.57 -0.03 4.59
N GLN A 113 16.87 1.07 4.85
CA GLN A 113 15.46 1.05 5.19
C GLN A 113 14.58 0.87 3.97
N LEU A 114 13.50 0.12 4.13
CA LEU A 114 12.44 0.04 3.14
C LEU A 114 11.34 1.02 3.51
N LEU A 115 11.11 2.00 2.64
CA LEU A 115 10.03 2.96 2.82
C LEU A 115 8.76 2.49 2.11
N VAL A 116 7.61 2.62 2.78
CA VAL A 116 6.34 2.15 2.27
C VAL A 116 5.29 3.24 2.41
N SER A 117 4.51 3.55 1.38
CA SER A 117 3.42 4.54 1.48
C SER A 117 2.08 3.90 1.18
N VAL A 118 1.09 4.21 2.03
CA VAL A 118 -0.34 3.90 1.80
C VAL A 118 -1.16 5.14 1.42
N ALA A 119 -0.50 6.25 1.10
CA ALA A 119 -1.16 7.50 0.76
C ALA A 119 -1.88 7.40 -0.59
N ALA A 120 -3.19 7.64 -0.56
CA ALA A 120 -4.01 7.69 -1.78
C ALA A 120 -3.58 8.84 -2.68
N GLY A 121 -3.55 8.62 -4.00
CA GLY A 121 -3.30 9.67 -5.00
C GLY A 121 -1.84 10.13 -5.17
N VAL A 122 -0.92 9.79 -4.25
CA VAL A 122 0.49 10.24 -4.34
C VAL A 122 1.30 9.29 -5.22
N LYS A 123 2.02 9.81 -6.21
CA LYS A 123 2.80 8.96 -7.14
C LYS A 123 4.09 8.49 -6.48
N LEU A 124 4.56 7.33 -6.90
CA LEU A 124 5.80 6.74 -6.40
C LEU A 124 7.03 7.63 -6.70
N LYS A 125 7.07 8.23 -7.88
CA LYS A 125 8.12 9.20 -8.26
C LYS A 125 8.21 10.35 -7.26
N ASP A 126 7.07 10.93 -6.89
CA ASP A 126 7.02 12.07 -5.97
C ASP A 126 7.49 11.65 -4.57
N LEU A 127 7.09 10.46 -4.11
CA LEU A 127 7.55 9.89 -2.83
C LEU A 127 9.08 9.71 -2.81
N GLN A 128 9.66 9.14 -3.87
CA GLN A 128 11.11 8.94 -3.99
C GLN A 128 11.85 10.28 -3.99
N GLU A 129 11.35 11.28 -4.72
CA GLU A 129 11.94 12.62 -4.78
C GLU A 129 11.93 13.32 -3.41
N TRP A 130 10.79 13.31 -2.71
CA TRP A 130 10.66 13.94 -1.40
C TRP A 130 11.49 13.23 -0.33
N ALA A 131 11.53 11.90 -0.36
CA ALA A 131 12.37 11.12 0.53
C ALA A 131 13.87 11.24 0.22
N GLY A 132 14.22 11.50 -1.05
CA GLY A 132 15.59 11.34 -1.54
C GLY A 132 16.08 9.89 -1.42
N HIS A 133 15.16 8.93 -1.51
CA HIS A 133 15.40 7.50 -1.25
C HIS A 133 14.59 6.64 -2.20
N ASP A 134 15.27 5.79 -2.96
CA ASP A 134 14.66 5.06 -4.07
C ASP A 134 14.13 3.67 -3.69
N ARG A 135 14.55 3.12 -2.53
CA ARG A 135 14.05 1.84 -2.01
C ARG A 135 12.71 2.04 -1.32
N PHE A 136 11.70 2.26 -2.16
CA PHE A 136 10.37 2.69 -1.79
C PHE A 136 9.31 1.77 -2.41
N ILE A 137 8.26 1.40 -1.68
CA ILE A 137 7.10 0.69 -2.19
C ILE A 137 5.84 1.50 -1.94
N ARG A 138 4.98 1.62 -2.94
CA ARG A 138 3.63 2.17 -2.74
C ARG A 138 2.63 1.03 -2.68
N VAL A 139 1.78 1.05 -1.66
CA VAL A 139 0.67 0.12 -1.49
C VAL A 139 -0.63 0.89 -1.48
N MET A 140 -1.63 0.42 -2.22
CA MET A 140 -2.97 0.99 -2.18
C MET A 140 -3.92 -0.02 -1.56
N PRO A 141 -4.12 0.00 -0.21
CA PRO A 141 -5.13 -0.82 0.45
C PRO A 141 -6.53 -0.18 0.32
N ASN A 142 -7.54 -0.87 0.84
CA ASN A 142 -8.91 -0.38 0.93
C ASN A 142 -9.51 -0.61 2.34
N THR A 143 -10.67 -0.02 2.60
CA THR A 143 -11.33 0.00 3.93
C THR A 143 -11.55 -1.38 4.57
N PRO A 144 -11.86 -2.46 3.82
CA PRO A 144 -11.99 -3.81 4.39
C PRO A 144 -10.72 -4.38 5.06
N ALA A 145 -9.58 -3.68 5.02
CA ALA A 145 -8.41 -3.99 5.84
C ALA A 145 -8.72 -4.12 7.33
N ALA A 146 -9.69 -3.35 7.85
CA ALA A 146 -10.08 -3.40 9.25
C ALA A 146 -10.66 -4.76 9.69
N VAL A 147 -11.11 -5.59 8.74
CA VAL A 147 -11.66 -6.93 8.99
C VAL A 147 -10.88 -8.03 8.28
N GLY A 148 -9.67 -7.73 7.78
CA GLY A 148 -8.76 -8.72 7.19
C GLY A 148 -9.10 -9.18 5.78
N VAL A 149 -9.95 -8.45 5.04
CA VAL A 149 -10.35 -8.80 3.67
C VAL A 149 -10.04 -7.69 2.66
N ALA A 150 -8.93 -6.98 2.88
CA ALA A 150 -8.47 -5.96 1.96
C ALA A 150 -8.22 -6.50 0.55
N ALA A 151 -8.37 -5.64 -0.44
CA ALA A 151 -7.76 -5.80 -1.76
C ALA A 151 -6.69 -4.72 -1.89
N SER A 152 -5.44 -5.14 -1.94
CA SER A 152 -4.28 -4.25 -1.94
C SER A 152 -3.47 -4.42 -3.22
N VAL A 153 -3.00 -3.31 -3.78
CA VAL A 153 -2.12 -3.29 -4.95
C VAL A 153 -0.79 -2.68 -4.59
N ILE A 154 0.32 -3.27 -5.06
CA ILE A 154 1.67 -2.77 -4.83
C ILE A 154 2.37 -2.31 -6.11
N SER A 155 3.20 -1.27 -5.99
CA SER A 155 4.16 -0.84 -7.01
C SER A 155 5.53 -0.61 -6.38
N LEU A 156 6.56 -1.21 -6.97
CA LEU A 156 7.94 -1.16 -6.51
C LEU A 156 8.67 0.06 -7.08
N GLY A 157 9.49 0.71 -6.25
CA GLY A 157 10.40 1.77 -6.67
C GLY A 157 11.61 1.21 -7.40
N SER A 158 12.41 2.08 -7.99
CA SER A 158 13.58 1.72 -8.79
C SER A 158 14.64 0.92 -8.02
N ALA A 159 14.78 1.17 -6.71
CA ALA A 159 15.73 0.43 -5.86
C ALA A 159 15.04 -0.55 -4.88
N ALA A 160 13.72 -0.75 -4.98
CA ALA A 160 13.03 -1.79 -4.21
C ALA A 160 13.26 -3.15 -4.86
N THR A 161 13.74 -4.13 -4.09
CA THR A 161 14.05 -5.45 -4.62
C THR A 161 12.81 -6.32 -4.73
N LYS A 162 12.96 -7.50 -5.35
CA LYS A 162 11.88 -8.49 -5.42
C LYS A 162 11.54 -9.00 -4.01
N GLU A 163 12.54 -9.21 -3.18
CA GLU A 163 12.43 -9.66 -1.79
C GLU A 163 11.70 -8.61 -0.93
N ASP A 164 11.95 -7.32 -1.16
CA ASP A 164 11.16 -6.24 -0.54
C ASP A 164 9.68 -6.36 -0.93
N GLY A 165 9.40 -6.63 -2.22
CA GLY A 165 8.04 -6.85 -2.71
C GLY A 165 7.34 -8.06 -2.08
N GLU A 166 8.07 -9.17 -1.91
CA GLU A 166 7.57 -10.38 -1.25
C GLU A 166 7.30 -10.13 0.24
N LEU A 167 8.19 -9.41 0.93
CA LEU A 167 8.02 -8.99 2.32
C LEU A 167 6.77 -8.14 2.51
N ILE A 168 6.60 -7.09 1.70
CA ILE A 168 5.41 -6.23 1.76
C ILE A 168 4.15 -7.01 1.38
N SER A 169 4.24 -7.95 0.44
CA SER A 169 3.12 -8.82 0.09
C SER A 169 2.73 -9.73 1.27
N LYS A 170 3.68 -10.26 2.04
CA LYS A 170 3.42 -11.03 3.27
C LYS A 170 2.75 -10.14 4.33
N LEU A 171 3.28 -8.94 4.56
CA LEU A 171 2.74 -7.98 5.55
C LEU A 171 1.30 -7.55 5.22
N PHE A 172 1.03 -7.14 3.98
CA PHE A 172 -0.32 -6.74 3.57
C PHE A 172 -1.23 -7.94 3.29
N GLY A 173 -0.66 -9.13 3.11
CA GLY A 173 -1.38 -10.42 3.09
C GLY A 173 -2.10 -10.70 4.40
N ALA A 174 -1.55 -10.24 5.53
CA ALA A 174 -2.15 -10.38 6.86
C ALA A 174 -3.47 -9.59 7.02
N ILE A 175 -3.74 -8.63 6.13
CA ILE A 175 -4.98 -7.84 6.12
C ILE A 175 -5.85 -8.08 4.89
N GLY A 176 -5.49 -9.01 4.00
CA GLY A 176 -6.27 -9.34 2.81
C GLY A 176 -5.44 -9.87 1.65
N LYS A 177 -5.92 -9.69 0.43
CA LYS A 177 -5.22 -10.10 -0.79
C LYS A 177 -4.32 -8.99 -1.30
N VAL A 178 -3.10 -9.35 -1.68
CA VAL A 178 -2.15 -8.47 -2.36
C VAL A 178 -1.99 -8.94 -3.80
N LEU A 179 -2.15 -8.01 -4.74
CA LEU A 179 -1.97 -8.28 -6.16
C LEU A 179 -0.98 -7.28 -6.74
N GLY A 180 -0.11 -7.76 -7.63
CA GLY A 180 0.73 -6.87 -8.45
C GLY A 180 -0.16 -6.01 -9.35
N ALA A 181 0.23 -4.75 -9.58
CA ALA A 181 -0.55 -3.83 -10.40
C ALA A 181 -0.88 -4.40 -11.81
N ALA A 182 0.05 -5.15 -12.41
CA ALA A 182 -0.16 -5.82 -13.69
C ALA A 182 -1.04 -7.09 -13.57
N SER A 183 -0.93 -7.84 -12.48
CA SER A 183 -1.64 -9.12 -12.27
C SER A 183 -3.14 -8.94 -12.00
N MET A 184 -3.57 -7.77 -11.52
CA MET A 184 -4.98 -7.44 -11.29
C MET A 184 -5.87 -7.64 -12.53
N ALA A 185 -5.32 -7.49 -13.73
CA ALA A 185 -6.06 -7.64 -14.98
C ALA A 185 -6.20 -9.10 -15.46
N ALA A 186 -5.38 -10.02 -14.94
CA ALA A 186 -5.10 -11.29 -15.63
C ALA A 186 -5.74 -12.54 -15.01
N ASN A 187 -6.32 -12.48 -13.81
CA ASN A 187 -6.74 -13.68 -13.08
C ASN A 187 -8.23 -13.73 -12.75
N VAL A 188 -9.03 -14.23 -13.69
CA VAL A 188 -10.37 -14.76 -13.40
C VAL A 188 -10.59 -16.05 -14.21
N GLY A 189 -10.75 -17.19 -13.51
CA GLY A 189 -10.86 -18.52 -14.14
C GLY A 189 -12.15 -18.77 -14.93
N LYS A 190 -13.16 -17.91 -14.79
CA LYS A 190 -14.40 -17.89 -15.60
C LYS A 190 -14.84 -16.45 -15.83
N HIS A 191 -15.39 -16.14 -17.00
CA HIS A 191 -15.92 -14.80 -17.27
C HIS A 191 -17.14 -14.50 -16.36
N PRO A 192 -17.26 -13.30 -15.74
CA PRO A 192 -18.38 -12.99 -14.85
C PRO A 192 -19.77 -13.16 -15.47
N ALA A 193 -19.93 -12.93 -16.79
CA ALA A 193 -21.20 -13.17 -17.47
C ALA A 193 -21.58 -14.66 -17.46
N GLN A 194 -20.60 -15.55 -17.57
CA GLN A 194 -20.82 -16.99 -17.55
C GLN A 194 -21.24 -17.46 -16.14
N LEU A 195 -20.62 -16.92 -15.08
CA LEU A 195 -21.05 -17.19 -13.70
C LEU A 195 -22.49 -16.71 -13.44
N LYS A 196 -22.90 -15.60 -14.06
CA LYS A 196 -24.27 -15.09 -14.00
C LYS A 196 -25.24 -16.01 -14.75
N ASP A 197 -24.85 -16.55 -15.90
CA ASP A 197 -25.66 -17.51 -16.67
C ASP A 197 -25.82 -18.86 -15.92
N ASP A 198 -24.75 -19.35 -15.27
CA ASP A 198 -24.73 -20.60 -14.50
C ASP A 198 -25.79 -20.64 -13.35
N VAL A 199 -26.22 -19.47 -12.84
CA VAL A 199 -27.19 -19.35 -11.72
C VAL A 199 -28.56 -18.80 -12.14
N ALA A 200 -28.72 -18.38 -13.40
CA ALA A 200 -29.92 -17.72 -13.91
C ALA A 200 -30.76 -18.69 -14.77
N SER A 201 -31.43 -19.64 -14.11
CA SER A 201 -32.32 -20.58 -14.78
C SER A 201 -33.44 -19.86 -15.55
N PRO A 202 -33.84 -20.35 -16.75
CA PRO A 202 -34.94 -19.76 -17.52
C PRO A 202 -36.22 -19.63 -16.69
N GLY A 203 -36.80 -18.43 -16.63
CA GLY A 203 -38.01 -18.14 -15.85
C GLY A 203 -37.84 -18.13 -14.32
N GLY A 204 -36.62 -18.29 -13.80
CA GLY A 204 -36.34 -18.30 -12.37
C GLY A 204 -36.37 -16.92 -11.70
N THR A 205 -36.32 -16.92 -10.37
CA THR A 205 -36.28 -15.68 -9.56
C THR A 205 -35.02 -14.85 -9.83
N THR A 206 -33.88 -15.50 -10.05
CA THR A 206 -32.60 -14.84 -10.36
C THR A 206 -32.68 -14.00 -11.63
N ILE A 207 -33.27 -14.53 -12.71
CA ILE A 207 -33.36 -13.80 -13.98
C ILE A 207 -34.37 -12.65 -13.91
N ALA A 208 -35.45 -12.81 -13.13
CA ALA A 208 -36.39 -11.71 -12.85
C ALA A 208 -35.70 -10.56 -12.08
N GLY A 209 -34.89 -10.87 -11.07
CA GLY A 209 -34.10 -9.87 -10.35
C GLY A 209 -33.05 -9.19 -11.24
N ILE A 210 -32.31 -9.96 -12.05
CA ILE A 210 -31.35 -9.42 -13.03
C ILE A 210 -32.05 -8.46 -14.00
N HIS A 211 -33.24 -8.81 -14.49
CA HIS A 211 -34.01 -7.95 -15.39
C HIS A 211 -34.27 -6.56 -14.78
N GLU A 212 -34.71 -6.50 -13.52
CA GLU A 212 -34.94 -5.21 -12.83
C GLU A 212 -33.65 -4.41 -12.63
N LEU A 213 -32.54 -5.08 -12.34
CA LEU A 213 -31.23 -4.42 -12.26
C LEU A 213 -30.83 -3.80 -13.61
N GLU A 214 -31.02 -4.51 -14.73
CA GLU A 214 -30.71 -3.96 -16.06
C GLU A 214 -31.62 -2.79 -16.43
N LYS A 215 -32.92 -2.84 -16.12
CA LYS A 215 -33.85 -1.70 -16.33
C LYS A 215 -33.39 -0.42 -15.65
N SER A 216 -32.82 -0.55 -14.44
CA SER A 216 -32.30 0.59 -13.67
C SER A 216 -30.96 1.14 -14.19
N GLY A 217 -30.36 0.50 -15.20
CA GLY A 217 -29.02 0.84 -15.70
C GLY A 217 -27.90 0.50 -14.71
N PHE A 218 -28.11 -0.51 -13.85
CA PHE A 218 -27.22 -0.85 -12.73
C PHE A 218 -25.73 -0.92 -13.11
N ARG A 219 -25.40 -1.62 -14.22
CA ARG A 219 -24.01 -1.73 -14.69
C ARG A 219 -23.40 -0.38 -15.03
N GLY A 220 -24.15 0.47 -15.75
CA GLY A 220 -23.71 1.81 -16.11
C GLY A 220 -23.47 2.68 -14.89
N ASN A 221 -24.34 2.59 -13.87
CA ASN A 221 -24.18 3.31 -12.61
C ASN A 221 -22.91 2.90 -11.86
N LEU A 222 -22.59 1.60 -11.80
CA LEU A 222 -21.34 1.12 -11.23
C LEU A 222 -20.11 1.62 -12.01
N MET A 223 -20.14 1.58 -13.34
CA MET A 223 -19.06 2.11 -14.17
C MET A 223 -18.84 3.61 -13.94
N ASN A 224 -19.93 4.38 -13.90
CA ASN A 224 -19.89 5.81 -13.64
C ASN A 224 -19.31 6.12 -12.26
N ALA A 225 -19.68 5.35 -11.23
CA ALA A 225 -19.12 5.51 -9.89
C ALA A 225 -17.60 5.28 -9.86
N VAL A 226 -17.10 4.22 -10.52
CA VAL A 226 -15.66 3.95 -10.63
C VAL A 226 -14.94 5.06 -11.41
N VAL A 227 -15.50 5.49 -12.55
CA VAL A 227 -14.92 6.58 -13.36
C VAL A 227 -14.87 7.89 -12.57
N ALA A 228 -15.94 8.24 -11.86
CA ALA A 228 -16.00 9.43 -11.02
C ALA A 228 -14.99 9.39 -9.87
N ALA A 229 -14.88 8.25 -9.17
CA ALA A 229 -13.88 8.06 -8.11
C ALA A 229 -12.45 8.17 -8.64
N ALA A 230 -12.15 7.54 -9.78
CA ALA A 230 -10.85 7.62 -10.43
C ALA A 230 -10.52 9.04 -10.91
N LYS A 231 -11.50 9.76 -11.45
CA LYS A 231 -11.36 11.18 -11.83
C LYS A 231 -11.05 12.03 -10.61
N ARG A 232 -11.82 11.89 -9.52
CA ARG A 232 -11.59 12.64 -8.28
C ARG A 232 -10.23 12.34 -7.67
N SER A 233 -9.78 11.08 -7.71
CA SER A 233 -8.44 10.71 -7.25
C SER A 233 -7.33 11.40 -8.06
N ARG A 234 -7.52 11.63 -9.37
CA ARG A 234 -6.55 12.37 -10.20
C ARG A 234 -6.56 13.86 -9.86
N GLU A 235 -7.73 14.46 -9.68
CA GLU A 235 -7.85 15.87 -9.28
C GLU A 235 -7.13 16.13 -7.94
N LEU A 236 -7.33 15.26 -6.95
CA LEU A 236 -6.67 15.35 -5.65
C LEU A 236 -5.15 15.13 -5.70
N SER A 237 -4.63 14.52 -6.77
CA SER A 237 -3.18 14.35 -6.97
C SER A 237 -2.50 15.56 -7.60
N GLN A 238 -3.29 16.49 -8.16
CA GLN A 238 -2.80 17.71 -8.81
C GLN A 238 -2.89 18.95 -7.89
N SER A 239 -3.49 18.80 -6.70
CA SER A 239 -3.64 19.84 -5.68
C SER A 239 -2.55 19.71 -4.63
#